data_AF-N6UDY8-F1
#
_entry.id   AF-N6UDY8-F1
#
_cell.length_a   1.000
_cell.length_b   1.000
_cell.length_c   1.000
_cell.angle_alpha   90.00
_cell.angle_beta   90.00
_cell.angle_gamma   90.00
#
_symmetry.space_group_name_H-M   'P 1'
#
loop_
_entity.id
_entity.type
_entity.pdbx_description
1 polymer ?
#
loop_
_entity_poly.entity_id
_entity_poly.type
_entity_poly.pdbx_seq_one_letter_code
_entity_poly.pdbx_strand_id
1 'polypeptide(L)'
;TIMFKNGAGNYGVRVKNGVTMATLTSVTIAGTGSGTGGNGEGSKGVIMDGKTLEMTNVDVLNVGVGVEAKKGGTLTINKGKIGFKKDYGIGVWGTATATITGTTITGEGKGKGVYATGVGEVTLTMTGVNISNVAMGIEATNGKLTMTRGRLSLRMGGTIMG
;
A
#
# COMPACT_ATOMS: atom_id res chain seq x y z
N THR A 1 -5.98 -18.62 -0.73
CA THR A 1 -5.31 -17.78 -1.74
C THR A 1 -6.33 -17.26 -2.73
N ILE A 2 -6.23 -15.99 -3.13
CA ILE A 2 -7.02 -15.34 -4.17
C ILE A 2 -6.09 -15.07 -5.34
N MET A 3 -6.36 -15.70 -6.50
CA MET A 3 -5.62 -15.48 -7.74
C MET A 3 -6.48 -14.68 -8.70
N PHE A 4 -5.88 -13.74 -9.43
CA PHE A 4 -6.61 -12.96 -10.44
C PHE A 4 -5.71 -12.57 -11.60
N LYS A 5 -6.33 -12.35 -12.78
CA LYS A 5 -5.59 -11.91 -13.96
C LYS A 5 -5.13 -10.47 -13.77
N ASN A 6 -3.86 -10.19 -14.05
CA ASN A 6 -3.40 -8.81 -14.14
C ASN A 6 -4.04 -8.11 -15.34
N GLY A 7 -4.12 -6.79 -15.27
CA GLY A 7 -4.73 -5.95 -16.29
C GLY A 7 -5.23 -4.64 -15.69
N ALA A 8 -5.45 -3.66 -16.56
CA ALA A 8 -6.10 -2.41 -16.21
C ALA A 8 -7.46 -2.69 -15.55
N GLY A 9 -7.75 -2.01 -14.44
CA GLY A 9 -9.01 -2.18 -13.70
C GLY A 9 -9.16 -3.48 -12.91
N ASN A 10 -8.25 -4.44 -13.03
CA ASN A 10 -8.33 -5.70 -12.29
C ASN A 10 -7.81 -5.54 -10.86
N TYR A 11 -8.48 -6.22 -9.94
CA TYR A 11 -8.11 -6.25 -8.53
C TYR A 11 -8.34 -7.62 -7.90
N GLY A 12 -7.59 -7.90 -6.82
CA GLY A 12 -7.80 -9.09 -6.01
C GLY A 12 -8.98 -8.93 -5.07
N VAL A 13 -8.94 -7.89 -4.23
CA VAL A 13 -10.02 -7.56 -3.29
C VAL A 13 -10.40 -6.09 -3.42
N ARG A 14 -11.70 -5.79 -3.40
CA ARG A 14 -12.21 -4.42 -3.33
C ARG A 14 -13.28 -4.28 -2.26
N VAL A 15 -12.96 -3.53 -1.22
CA VAL A 15 -13.92 -3.07 -0.21
C VAL A 15 -14.64 -1.86 -0.78
N LYS A 16 -15.87 -2.05 -1.26
CA LYS A 16 -16.63 -1.00 -1.95
C LYS A 16 -17.18 0.05 -0.97
N ASN A 17 -17.60 1.19 -1.52
CA ASN A 17 -18.37 2.19 -0.79
C ASN A 17 -19.63 1.55 -0.17
N GLY A 18 -20.03 2.03 1.01
CA GLY A 18 -21.13 1.48 1.81
C GLY A 18 -20.71 0.37 2.76
N VAL A 19 -19.57 -0.30 2.53
CA VAL A 19 -19.02 -1.28 3.48
C VAL A 19 -18.48 -0.54 4.70
N THR A 20 -19.03 -0.85 5.87
CA THR A 20 -18.62 -0.28 7.15
C THR A 20 -17.34 -0.90 7.67
N MET A 21 -17.20 -2.21 7.55
CA MET A 21 -16.02 -2.95 8.00
C MET A 21 -15.78 -4.17 7.11
N ALA A 22 -14.52 -4.42 6.79
CA ALA A 22 -14.06 -5.66 6.19
C ALA A 22 -12.77 -6.11 6.89
N THR A 23 -12.58 -7.41 7.01
CA THR A 23 -11.37 -8.01 7.58
C THR A 23 -10.79 -9.05 6.63
N LEU A 24 -9.47 -9.06 6.50
CA LEU A 24 -8.72 -10.06 5.76
C LEU A 24 -7.68 -10.65 6.71
N THR A 25 -7.73 -11.96 6.95
CA THR A 25 -6.81 -12.65 7.87
C THR A 25 -6.15 -13.83 7.19
N SER A 26 -4.82 -13.89 7.18
CA SER A 26 -4.04 -15.01 6.65
C SER A 26 -4.39 -15.36 5.19
N VAL A 27 -4.54 -14.34 4.35
CA VAL A 27 -4.86 -14.48 2.93
C VAL A 27 -3.65 -14.11 2.08
N THR A 28 -3.37 -14.89 1.04
CA THR A 28 -2.50 -14.48 -0.08
C THR A 28 -3.36 -14.01 -1.25
N ILE A 29 -3.07 -12.83 -1.79
CA ILE A 29 -3.72 -12.19 -2.93
C ILE A 29 -2.67 -11.99 -4.02
N ALA A 30 -2.79 -12.65 -5.16
CA ALA A 30 -1.76 -12.63 -6.17
C ALA A 30 -2.27 -12.50 -7.61
N GLY A 31 -1.63 -11.62 -8.37
CA GLY A 31 -1.79 -11.55 -9.82
C GLY A 31 -1.11 -12.74 -10.51
N THR A 32 -1.69 -13.26 -11.58
CA THR A 32 -1.16 -14.43 -12.33
C THR A 32 -0.12 -14.09 -13.41
N GLY A 33 0.25 -12.84 -13.57
CA GLY A 33 1.08 -12.30 -14.65
C GLY A 33 2.08 -11.26 -14.17
N SER A 34 2.50 -10.36 -15.07
CA SER A 34 3.62 -9.43 -14.84
C SER A 34 3.36 -8.32 -13.81
N GLY A 35 2.16 -8.21 -13.22
CA GLY A 35 1.77 -7.09 -12.35
C GLY A 35 1.43 -5.80 -13.11
N THR A 36 1.96 -5.63 -14.31
CA THR A 36 1.77 -4.48 -15.20
C THR A 36 0.90 -4.87 -16.40
N GLY A 37 -0.08 -4.05 -16.77
CA GLY A 37 -0.83 -4.23 -18.02
C GLY A 37 0.00 -3.77 -19.22
N GLY A 38 -0.33 -4.28 -20.42
CA GLY A 38 0.32 -3.87 -21.68
C GLY A 38 0.21 -2.38 -22.00
N ASN A 39 -0.75 -1.68 -21.38
CA ASN A 39 -0.98 -0.24 -21.55
C ASN A 39 -0.38 0.59 -20.39
N GLY A 40 0.47 0.00 -19.54
CA GLY A 40 1.07 0.67 -18.39
C GLY A 40 0.15 0.80 -17.16
N GLU A 41 -1.16 0.55 -17.27
CA GLU A 41 -2.03 0.43 -16.09
C GLU A 41 -1.83 -0.95 -15.44
N GLY A 42 -1.24 -0.95 -14.24
CA GLY A 42 -1.03 -2.18 -13.46
C GLY A 42 -2.30 -2.59 -12.70
N SER A 43 -2.35 -3.85 -12.29
CA SER A 43 -3.44 -4.34 -11.44
C SER A 43 -3.25 -3.89 -9.99
N LYS A 44 -4.33 -3.91 -9.20
CA LYS A 44 -4.27 -3.58 -7.76
C LYS A 44 -4.48 -4.84 -6.91
N GLY A 45 -3.71 -5.03 -5.84
CA GLY A 45 -3.96 -6.15 -4.93
C GLY A 45 -5.25 -5.94 -4.15
N VAL A 46 -5.29 -4.85 -3.38
CA VAL A 46 -6.41 -4.47 -2.53
C VAL A 46 -6.81 -3.02 -2.77
N ILE A 47 -8.12 -2.78 -2.93
CA ILE A 47 -8.71 -1.44 -3.02
C ILE A 47 -9.68 -1.25 -1.87
N MET A 48 -9.54 -0.16 -1.14
CA MET A 48 -10.43 0.25 -0.06
C MET A 48 -11.12 1.58 -0.41
N ASP A 49 -12.38 1.47 -0.83
CA ASP A 49 -13.33 2.57 -0.99
C ASP A 49 -14.34 2.66 0.16
N GLY A 50 -14.33 1.69 1.10
CA GLY A 50 -15.22 1.62 2.26
C GLY A 50 -14.67 2.36 3.50
N LYS A 51 -15.32 2.19 4.66
CA LYS A 51 -14.97 2.91 5.89
C LYS A 51 -13.78 2.32 6.64
N THR A 52 -13.79 1.02 6.91
CA THR A 52 -12.71 0.36 7.67
C THR A 52 -12.28 -0.94 6.99
N LEU A 53 -10.97 -1.15 6.88
CA LEU A 53 -10.37 -2.39 6.43
C LEU A 53 -9.23 -2.79 7.37
N GLU A 54 -9.31 -3.99 7.91
CA GLU A 54 -8.23 -4.60 8.67
C GLU A 54 -7.62 -5.78 7.92
N MET A 55 -6.31 -5.77 7.76
CA MET A 55 -5.53 -6.81 7.12
C MET A 55 -4.55 -7.38 8.14
N THR A 56 -4.65 -8.66 8.47
CA THR A 56 -3.74 -9.35 9.39
C THR A 56 -3.06 -10.51 8.68
N ASN A 57 -1.73 -10.50 8.64
CA ASN A 57 -0.92 -11.53 7.98
C ASN A 57 -1.34 -11.75 6.52
N VAL A 58 -1.52 -10.66 5.76
CA VAL A 58 -1.97 -10.71 4.37
C VAL A 58 -0.78 -10.48 3.44
N ASP A 59 -0.63 -11.38 2.47
CA ASP A 59 0.38 -11.27 1.43
C ASP A 59 -0.26 -10.78 0.13
N VAL A 60 0.28 -9.72 -0.46
CA VAL A 60 -0.12 -9.18 -1.75
C VAL A 60 1.06 -9.30 -2.71
N LEU A 61 0.90 -10.04 -3.80
CA LEU A 61 2.01 -10.44 -4.68
C LEU A 61 1.68 -10.20 -6.16
N ASN A 62 2.70 -9.93 -6.98
CA ASN A 62 2.57 -9.83 -8.45
C ASN A 62 1.51 -8.84 -8.92
N VAL A 63 1.49 -7.64 -8.34
CA VAL A 63 0.56 -6.56 -8.69
C VAL A 63 1.31 -5.27 -9.03
N GLY A 64 0.67 -4.38 -9.79
CA GLY A 64 1.23 -3.06 -10.09
C GLY A 64 1.21 -2.15 -8.86
N VAL A 65 0.11 -2.22 -8.10
CA VAL A 65 -0.09 -1.53 -6.83
C VAL A 65 -0.51 -2.54 -5.77
N GLY A 66 0.13 -2.50 -4.59
CA GLY A 66 -0.18 -3.41 -3.50
C GLY A 66 -1.56 -3.14 -2.88
N VAL A 67 -1.66 -2.09 -2.08
CA VAL A 67 -2.87 -1.68 -1.36
C VAL A 67 -3.17 -0.21 -1.63
N GLU A 68 -4.43 0.13 -1.85
CA GLU A 68 -4.89 1.51 -2.07
C GLU A 68 -6.08 1.82 -1.16
N ALA A 69 -5.95 2.82 -0.28
CA ALA A 69 -7.03 3.35 0.55
C ALA A 69 -7.38 4.79 0.15
N LYS A 70 -8.67 5.05 -0.04
CA LYS A 70 -9.21 6.32 -0.53
C LYS A 70 -10.36 6.83 0.34
N LYS A 71 -10.79 8.07 0.07
CA LYS A 71 -12.08 8.64 0.52
C LYS A 71 -12.30 8.71 2.04
N GLY A 72 -11.24 8.87 2.84
CA GLY A 72 -11.39 9.05 4.28
C GLY A 72 -11.56 7.76 5.09
N GLY A 73 -11.31 6.59 4.50
CA GLY A 73 -11.34 5.32 5.20
C GLY A 73 -10.15 5.11 6.15
N THR A 74 -10.31 4.20 7.11
CA THR A 74 -9.28 3.76 8.06
C THR A 74 -8.73 2.38 7.68
N LEU A 75 -7.48 2.35 7.23
CA LEU A 75 -6.77 1.13 6.86
C LEU A 75 -5.85 0.68 8.00
N THR A 76 -5.98 -0.58 8.42
CA THR A 76 -5.05 -1.22 9.37
C THR A 76 -4.39 -2.41 8.71
N ILE A 77 -3.05 -2.46 8.71
CA ILE A 77 -2.27 -3.60 8.21
C ILE A 77 -1.34 -4.08 9.32
N ASN A 78 -1.52 -5.34 9.73
CA ASN A 78 -0.77 -6.01 10.77
C ASN A 78 -0.07 -7.24 10.20
N LYS A 79 1.24 -7.14 9.97
CA LYS A 79 2.09 -8.18 9.37
C LYS A 79 1.70 -8.52 7.93
N GLY A 80 2.51 -9.35 7.30
CA GLY A 80 2.37 -9.78 5.91
C GLY A 80 3.35 -9.08 4.97
N LYS A 81 3.26 -9.41 3.69
CA LYS A 81 4.16 -8.94 2.63
C LYS A 81 3.38 -8.20 1.55
N ILE A 82 3.77 -6.98 1.25
CA ILE A 82 3.19 -6.19 0.17
C ILE A 82 4.23 -6.01 -0.94
N GLY A 83 4.09 -6.82 -1.99
CA GLY A 83 4.87 -6.73 -3.21
C GLY A 83 4.18 -5.88 -4.26
N PHE A 84 4.93 -5.00 -4.92
CA PHE A 84 4.41 -4.17 -6.01
C PHE A 84 5.46 -3.97 -7.11
N LYS A 85 5.01 -3.74 -8.33
CA LYS A 85 5.88 -3.65 -9.51
C LYS A 85 5.87 -2.30 -10.21
N LYS A 86 4.96 -1.40 -9.83
CA LYS A 86 4.79 -0.13 -10.52
C LYS A 86 4.76 1.07 -9.58
N ASP A 87 3.58 1.53 -9.16
CA ASP A 87 3.43 2.87 -8.62
C ASP A 87 3.81 2.92 -7.13
N TYR A 88 3.17 2.06 -6.32
CA TYR A 88 3.45 2.00 -4.88
C TYR A 88 3.02 0.69 -4.22
N GLY A 89 3.64 0.40 -3.07
CA GLY A 89 3.24 -0.68 -2.18
C GLY A 89 1.92 -0.37 -1.49
N ILE A 90 1.87 0.73 -0.73
CA ILE A 90 0.67 1.19 -0.03
C ILE A 90 0.40 2.65 -0.38
N GLY A 91 -0.77 2.94 -0.94
CA GLY A 91 -1.22 4.28 -1.27
C GLY A 91 -2.37 4.72 -0.37
N VAL A 92 -2.24 5.88 0.28
CA VAL A 92 -3.25 6.47 1.17
C VAL A 92 -3.62 7.85 0.64
N TRP A 93 -4.90 8.05 0.33
CA TRP A 93 -5.36 9.21 -0.43
C TRP A 93 -6.45 10.02 0.28
N GLY A 94 -6.45 11.34 0.04
CA GLY A 94 -7.48 12.25 0.54
C GLY A 94 -7.37 12.40 2.05
N THR A 95 -8.44 12.15 2.79
CA THR A 95 -8.45 12.18 4.26
C THR A 95 -8.31 10.80 4.89
N ALA A 96 -7.94 9.77 4.10
CA ALA A 96 -7.79 8.41 4.61
C ALA A 96 -6.63 8.32 5.61
N THR A 97 -6.74 7.41 6.57
CA THR A 97 -5.70 7.13 7.57
C THR A 97 -5.21 5.70 7.45
N ALA A 98 -3.94 5.49 7.80
CA ALA A 98 -3.36 4.15 7.79
C ALA A 98 -2.49 3.87 9.02
N THR A 99 -2.68 2.69 9.61
CA THR A 99 -1.80 2.12 10.63
C THR A 99 -1.16 0.85 10.09
N ILE A 100 0.17 0.80 10.03
CA ILE A 100 0.93 -0.29 9.43
C ILE A 100 1.93 -0.82 10.46
N THR A 101 1.79 -2.09 10.83
CA THR A 101 2.62 -2.73 11.86
C THR A 101 3.28 -3.99 11.32
N GLY A 102 4.59 -4.14 11.53
CA GLY A 102 5.34 -5.38 11.27
C GLY A 102 5.28 -5.89 9.82
N THR A 103 5.03 -5.00 8.86
CA THR A 103 4.79 -5.35 7.45
C THR A 103 6.07 -5.20 6.63
N THR A 104 6.31 -6.09 5.69
CA THR A 104 7.39 -5.96 4.69
C THR A 104 6.81 -5.45 3.38
N ILE A 105 7.39 -4.39 2.84
CA ILE A 105 7.01 -3.79 1.55
C ILE A 105 8.20 -3.90 0.59
N THR A 106 7.99 -4.50 -0.57
CA THR A 106 9.06 -4.75 -1.54
C THR A 106 8.63 -4.32 -2.93
N GLY A 107 9.40 -3.42 -3.55
CA GLY A 107 9.26 -3.04 -4.95
C GLY A 107 10.22 -3.78 -5.87
N GLU A 108 10.35 -3.29 -7.11
CA GLU A 108 11.31 -3.78 -8.13
C GLU A 108 12.33 -2.70 -8.55
N GLY A 109 12.74 -1.85 -7.60
CA GLY A 109 13.66 -0.73 -7.81
C GLY A 109 12.98 0.55 -8.35
N LYS A 110 11.66 0.54 -8.48
CA LYS A 110 10.82 1.66 -8.95
C LYS A 110 9.71 1.97 -7.95
N GLY A 111 9.06 3.11 -8.12
CA GLY A 111 7.90 3.51 -7.33
C GLY A 111 8.19 3.78 -5.85
N LYS A 112 7.12 3.93 -5.07
CA LYS A 112 7.16 4.36 -3.67
C LYS A 112 6.77 3.20 -2.76
N GLY A 113 7.48 2.96 -1.66
CA GLY A 113 7.05 1.95 -0.69
C GLY A 113 5.68 2.29 -0.09
N VAL A 114 5.62 3.45 0.55
CA VAL A 114 4.36 4.07 1.01
C VAL A 114 4.19 5.45 0.39
N TYR A 115 3.02 5.72 -0.16
CA TYR A 115 2.66 7.02 -0.71
C TYR A 115 1.39 7.55 -0.04
N ALA A 116 1.48 8.71 0.58
CA ALA A 116 0.41 9.34 1.33
C ALA A 116 0.20 10.78 0.84
N THR A 117 -0.96 11.10 0.27
CA THR A 117 -1.24 12.43 -0.28
C THR A 117 -2.73 12.80 -0.18
N GLY A 118 -3.05 14.07 -0.01
CA GLY A 118 -4.43 14.51 0.16
C GLY A 118 -4.62 16.00 0.40
N VAL A 119 -5.89 16.37 0.57
CA VAL A 119 -6.31 17.71 1.01
C VAL A 119 -6.64 17.58 2.50
N GLY A 120 -5.86 18.25 3.34
CA GLY A 120 -5.93 18.11 4.80
C GLY A 120 -4.99 17.03 5.36
N GLU A 121 -4.99 16.87 6.68
CA GLU A 121 -4.01 16.04 7.39
C GLU A 121 -4.18 14.54 7.10
N VAL A 122 -3.30 13.97 6.28
CA VAL A 122 -3.16 12.50 6.15
C VAL A 122 -2.40 11.97 7.35
N THR A 123 -3.01 11.06 8.13
CA THR A 123 -2.34 10.40 9.27
C THR A 123 -1.82 9.03 8.87
N LEU A 124 -0.51 8.85 8.96
CA LEU A 124 0.18 7.59 8.71
C LEU A 124 0.96 7.18 9.97
N THR A 125 0.61 6.04 10.56
CA THR A 125 1.32 5.45 11.70
C THR A 125 2.02 4.17 11.27
N MET A 126 3.35 4.11 11.43
CA MET A 126 4.15 2.97 10.99
C MET A 126 5.03 2.42 12.10
N THR A 127 4.87 1.13 12.43
CA THR A 127 5.63 0.44 13.48
C THR A 127 6.31 -0.82 12.96
N GLY A 128 7.64 -0.94 13.05
CA GLY A 128 8.34 -2.16 12.63
C GLY A 128 8.20 -2.50 11.15
N VAL A 129 8.03 -1.49 10.28
CA VAL A 129 7.87 -1.67 8.83
C VAL A 129 9.24 -1.74 8.16
N ASN A 130 9.39 -2.67 7.22
CA ASN A 130 10.59 -2.82 6.39
C ASN A 130 10.25 -2.51 4.93
N ILE A 131 10.95 -1.55 4.32
CA ILE A 131 10.77 -1.16 2.91
C ILE A 131 12.06 -1.41 2.13
N SER A 132 11.96 -2.08 0.97
CA SER A 132 13.11 -2.50 0.18
C SER A 132 12.83 -2.45 -1.33
N ASN A 133 13.89 -2.28 -2.14
CA ASN A 133 13.83 -2.23 -3.61
C ASN A 133 12.78 -1.25 -4.15
N VAL A 134 12.81 -0.01 -3.67
CA VAL A 134 11.93 1.07 -4.14
C VAL A 134 12.77 2.26 -4.59
N ALA A 135 12.22 3.09 -5.48
CA ALA A 135 12.86 4.36 -5.82
C ALA A 135 12.79 5.34 -4.64
N MET A 136 11.68 5.31 -3.90
CA MET A 136 11.49 6.11 -2.69
C MET A 136 10.82 5.28 -1.60
N GLY A 137 11.36 5.34 -0.38
CA GLY A 137 10.83 4.57 0.75
C GLY A 137 9.40 5.00 1.13
N ILE A 138 9.27 6.26 1.54
CA ILE A 138 8.00 6.87 1.95
C ILE A 138 7.94 8.26 1.33
N GLU A 139 6.79 8.61 0.77
CA GLU A 139 6.46 9.98 0.39
C GLU A 139 5.12 10.35 1.03
N ALA A 140 5.15 11.36 1.90
CA ALA A 140 3.96 11.88 2.55
C ALA A 140 3.87 13.39 2.28
N THR A 141 2.81 13.82 1.59
CA THR A 141 2.55 15.24 1.28
C THR A 141 1.33 15.72 2.05
N ASN A 142 1.38 16.91 2.63
CA ASN A 142 0.27 17.56 3.34
C ASN A 142 -0.33 16.77 4.52
N GLY A 143 0.49 16.00 5.25
CA GLY A 143 -0.01 15.15 6.35
C GLY A 143 0.98 14.99 7.49
N LYS A 144 0.49 14.39 8.59
CA LYS A 144 1.29 14.02 9.74
C LYS A 144 1.75 12.57 9.61
N LEU A 145 3.06 12.39 9.48
CA LEU A 145 3.71 11.08 9.53
C LEU A 145 4.23 10.81 10.94
N THR A 146 3.74 9.73 11.57
CA THR A 146 4.29 9.20 12.82
C THR A 146 4.96 7.85 12.54
N MET A 147 6.27 7.75 12.75
CA MET A 147 7.03 6.51 12.54
C MET A 147 7.74 6.09 13.82
N THR A 148 7.58 4.83 14.20
CA THR A 148 8.17 4.27 15.43
C THR A 148 8.86 2.94 15.12
N ARG A 149 10.17 2.82 15.42
CA ARG A 149 10.94 1.57 15.26
C ARG A 149 10.87 0.93 13.86
N GLY A 150 10.89 1.74 12.79
CA GLY A 150 10.95 1.27 11.40
C GLY A 150 12.38 1.27 10.84
N ARG A 151 12.63 0.50 9.77
CA ARG A 151 13.88 0.58 9.00
C ARG A 151 13.59 1.17 7.63
N LEU A 152 14.08 2.39 7.40
CA LEU A 152 14.01 3.07 6.12
C LEU A 152 15.35 2.91 5.38
N SER A 153 15.34 2.20 4.25
CA SER A 153 16.51 2.18 3.35
C SER A 153 16.38 3.33 2.36
N LEU A 154 17.01 4.47 2.66
CA LEU A 154 17.10 5.62 1.75
C LEU A 154 18.21 5.36 0.72
N ARG A 155 17.89 5.37 -0.57
CA ARG A 155 18.88 5.68 -1.61
C ARG A 155 18.89 7.20 -1.74
N MET A 156 19.94 7.85 -1.22
CA MET A 156 20.00 9.30 -1.13
C MET A 156 20.03 9.94 -2.53
N GLY A 157 19.07 10.85 -2.77
CA GLY A 157 19.00 11.74 -3.92
C GLY A 157 18.41 13.11 -3.58
N GLY A 158 18.41 13.50 -2.28
CA GLY A 158 17.84 14.76 -1.81
C GLY A 158 18.16 15.03 -0.33
N THR A 159 18.34 16.31 0.01
CA THR A 159 18.80 16.84 1.29
C THR A 159 17.75 16.68 2.39
N ILE A 160 18.15 16.14 3.55
CA ILE A 160 17.36 16.20 4.79
C ILE A 160 17.73 17.53 5.46
N MET A 161 16.80 18.49 5.49
CA MET A 161 16.91 19.66 6.37
C MET A 161 16.47 19.21 7.78
N GLY A 162 17.36 19.41 8.76
CA GLY A 162 17.14 19.10 10.17
C GLY A 162 16.29 20.15 10.89
#